data_AF-A0A2E2W692-F1
#
_entry.id   AF-A0A2E2W692-F1
#
_cell.length_a   1.000
_cell.length_b   1.000
_cell.length_c   1.000
_cell.angle_alpha   90.00
_cell.angle_beta   90.00
_cell.angle_gamma   90.00
#
_symmetry.space_group_name_H-M   'P 1'
#
loop_
_entity.id
_entity.type
_entity.pdbx_description
1 polymer ?
#
loop_
_entity_poly.entity_id
_entity_poly.type
_entity_poly.pdbx_seq_one_letter_code
_entity_poly.pdbx_strand_id
1 'polypeptide(L)'
;MEFNHVFISALVENALDGLDGTKFALTTHQKDNALKVLVVKQPKGGKGNCSYANHEKIIINLSYWQVKNVQNGKYENGHKCFKDKVLDGHVYYNEYKSFNANAKCGGTFIKIGDVDHATLIQVLHEISHYVQFTLWQANRSHGQYLRKPHGDGFIHIYSRLREAFCNNPITRRSFIRRCHEQASADVWTDFQAA
;
A
#
# COMPACT_ATOMS: atom_id res chain seq x y z
N MET A 1 -16.27 9.61 6.24
CA MET A 1 -14.89 9.44 6.78
C MET A 1 -14.60 7.96 7.00
N GLU A 2 -15.61 7.24 7.47
CA GLU A 2 -15.69 5.79 7.67
C GLU A 2 -15.39 4.97 6.40
N PHE A 3 -16.03 5.25 5.26
CA PHE A 3 -15.84 4.44 4.04
C PHE A 3 -14.38 4.29 3.59
N ASN A 4 -13.60 5.38 3.59
CA ASN A 4 -12.18 5.31 3.25
C ASN A 4 -11.39 4.46 4.25
N HIS A 5 -11.76 4.51 5.54
CA HIS A 5 -11.10 3.68 6.53
C HIS A 5 -11.39 2.20 6.26
N VAL A 6 -12.66 1.84 6.06
CA VAL A 6 -13.08 0.46 5.81
C VAL A 6 -12.49 -0.08 4.50
N PHE A 7 -12.47 0.72 3.42
CA PHE A 7 -11.82 0.32 2.17
C PHE A 7 -10.32 0.04 2.34
N ILE A 8 -9.59 0.90 3.06
CA ILE A 8 -8.17 0.66 3.33
C ILE A 8 -7.99 -0.56 4.24
N SER A 9 -8.84 -0.76 5.24
CA SER A 9 -8.82 -1.98 6.06
C SER A 9 -8.98 -3.23 5.21
N ALA A 10 -9.94 -3.25 4.28
CA ALA A 10 -10.14 -4.37 3.37
C ALA A 10 -8.91 -4.62 2.48
N LEU A 11 -8.27 -3.56 1.95
CA LEU A 11 -7.01 -3.70 1.21
C LEU A 11 -5.90 -4.32 2.07
N VAL A 12 -5.77 -3.87 3.33
CA VAL A 12 -4.75 -4.36 4.27
C VAL A 12 -4.98 -5.84 4.59
N GLU A 13 -6.19 -6.20 4.99
CA GLU A 13 -6.56 -7.57 5.34
C GLU A 13 -6.30 -8.52 4.17
N ASN A 14 -6.85 -8.22 2.99
CA ASN A 14 -6.70 -9.06 1.82
C ASN A 14 -5.24 -9.15 1.34
N ALA A 15 -4.44 -8.09 1.53
CA ALA A 15 -3.01 -8.14 1.21
C ALA A 15 -2.23 -9.06 2.16
N LEU A 16 -2.56 -9.05 3.46
CA LEU A 16 -1.96 -9.92 4.46
C LEU A 16 -2.33 -11.39 4.21
N ASP A 17 -3.59 -11.67 3.87
CA ASP A 17 -4.05 -13.01 3.48
C ASP A 17 -3.36 -13.50 2.21
N GLY A 18 -3.02 -12.60 1.29
CA GLY A 18 -2.21 -12.89 0.11
C GLY A 18 -0.83 -13.47 0.39
N LEU A 19 -0.33 -13.37 1.62
CA LEU A 19 0.95 -13.93 2.05
C LEU A 19 0.82 -15.30 2.72
N ASP A 20 -0.39 -15.79 2.93
CA ASP A 20 -0.64 -17.10 3.54
C ASP A 20 -0.02 -18.22 2.71
N GLY A 21 0.47 -19.26 3.39
CA GLY A 21 1.24 -20.35 2.77
C GLY A 21 2.64 -19.96 2.32
N THR A 22 3.07 -18.71 2.51
CA THR A 22 4.46 -18.29 2.26
C THR A 22 5.25 -18.17 3.55
N LYS A 23 6.59 -18.08 3.44
CA LYS A 23 7.47 -17.74 4.58
C LYS A 23 7.25 -16.36 5.20
N PHE A 24 6.36 -15.54 4.62
CA PHE A 24 6.00 -14.21 5.11
C PHE A 24 4.59 -14.17 5.70
N ALA A 25 3.92 -15.32 5.82
CA ALA A 25 2.63 -15.41 6.48
C ALA A 25 2.72 -14.90 7.92
N LEU A 26 1.72 -14.13 8.33
CA LEU A 26 1.56 -13.65 9.70
C LEU A 26 0.54 -14.54 10.42
N THR A 27 0.66 -14.63 11.74
CA THR A 27 -0.37 -15.28 12.56
C THR A 27 -1.65 -14.44 12.57
N THR A 28 -2.80 -15.04 12.90
CA THR A 28 -4.08 -14.31 13.07
C THR A 28 -3.91 -13.11 13.99
N HIS A 29 -3.27 -13.28 15.14
CA HIS A 29 -3.00 -12.19 16.08
C HIS A 29 -2.18 -11.04 15.47
N GLN A 30 -1.19 -11.35 14.63
CA GLN A 30 -0.38 -10.33 13.95
C GLN A 30 -1.17 -9.60 12.86
N LYS A 31 -2.12 -10.28 12.19
CA LYS A 31 -3.03 -9.65 11.23
C LYS A 31 -4.03 -8.73 11.93
N ASP A 32 -4.65 -9.20 13.02
CA ASP A 32 -5.56 -8.40 13.84
C ASP A 32 -4.86 -7.15 14.38
N ASN A 33 -3.62 -7.30 14.84
CA ASN A 33 -2.82 -6.16 15.29
C ASN A 33 -2.55 -5.16 14.15
N ALA A 34 -2.37 -5.62 12.91
CA ALA A 34 -2.17 -4.74 11.76
C ALA A 34 -3.37 -3.79 11.58
N LEU A 35 -4.59 -4.33 11.65
CA LEU A 35 -5.82 -3.55 11.57
C LEU A 35 -5.98 -2.62 12.78
N LYS A 36 -5.60 -3.08 13.98
CA LYS A 36 -5.62 -2.26 15.20
C LYS A 36 -4.68 -1.06 15.14
N VAL A 37 -3.49 -1.21 14.54
CA VAL A 37 -2.48 -0.15 14.46
C VAL A 37 -2.57 0.69 13.17
N LEU A 38 -3.57 0.41 12.33
CA LEU A 38 -3.86 1.14 11.10
C LEU A 38 -4.44 2.52 11.41
N VAL A 39 -3.87 3.54 10.79
CA VAL A 39 -4.34 4.92 10.82
C VAL A 39 -4.45 5.44 9.39
N VAL A 40 -5.68 5.70 8.96
CA VAL A 40 -5.96 6.29 7.64
C VAL A 40 -6.05 7.81 7.77
N LYS A 41 -5.06 8.51 7.21
CA LYS A 41 -5.04 9.98 7.20
C LYS A 41 -5.73 10.54 5.96
N GLN A 42 -6.57 11.53 6.21
CA GLN A 42 -7.31 12.25 5.17
C GLN A 42 -6.46 13.33 4.49
N PRO A 43 -6.96 13.89 3.37
CA PRO A 43 -6.41 15.06 2.69
C PRO A 43 -6.37 16.36 3.48
N LYS A 44 -5.53 16.44 4.52
CA LYS A 44 -5.20 17.73 5.16
C LYS A 44 -3.73 18.03 4.86
N GLY A 45 -3.50 19.04 4.01
CA GLY A 45 -2.15 19.50 3.67
C GLY A 45 -1.38 19.92 4.92
N GLY A 46 -0.09 19.60 4.97
CA GLY A 46 0.80 19.95 6.09
C GLY A 46 2.18 19.31 5.95
N LYS A 47 3.20 19.93 6.57
CA LYS A 47 4.55 19.35 6.68
C LYS A 47 4.49 18.12 7.59
N GLY A 48 5.10 17.00 7.19
CA GLY A 48 5.08 15.73 7.93
C GLY A 48 3.97 14.73 7.54
N ASN A 49 3.35 14.91 6.37
CA ASN A 49 2.23 14.10 5.90
C ASN A 49 2.70 12.92 5.02
N CYS A 50 3.47 11.99 5.57
CA CYS A 50 3.93 10.78 4.88
C CYS A 50 3.15 9.55 5.33
N SER A 51 3.07 8.56 4.43
CA SER A 51 2.79 7.18 4.81
C SER A 51 4.04 6.55 5.43
N TYR A 52 3.83 5.63 6.36
CA TYR A 52 4.90 4.94 7.07
C TYR A 52 4.33 3.74 7.82
N ALA A 53 5.07 2.64 7.85
CA ALA A 53 4.73 1.50 8.68
C ALA A 53 5.94 0.87 9.39
N ASN A 54 5.66 0.32 10.56
CA ASN A 54 6.47 -0.62 11.31
C ASN A 54 5.54 -1.57 12.10
N HIS A 55 6.07 -2.45 12.95
CA HIS A 55 5.25 -3.40 13.71
C HIS A 55 4.22 -2.78 14.70
N GLU A 56 4.38 -1.52 15.09
CA GLU A 56 3.52 -0.81 16.05
C GLU A 56 2.55 0.17 15.37
N LYS A 57 2.74 0.45 14.08
CA LYS A 57 1.99 1.51 13.40
C LYS A 57 1.94 1.31 11.90
N ILE A 58 0.77 1.51 11.30
CA ILE A 58 0.60 1.63 9.84
C ILE A 58 -0.12 2.96 9.58
N ILE A 59 0.51 3.87 8.85
CA ILE A 59 -0.10 5.14 8.42
C ILE A 59 -0.28 5.10 6.91
N ILE A 60 -1.53 5.17 6.47
CA ILE A 60 -1.88 5.36 5.05
C ILE A 60 -2.38 6.79 4.87
N ASN A 61 -1.59 7.63 4.21
CA ASN A 61 -1.99 8.99 3.88
C ASN A 61 -2.58 9.06 2.45
N LEU A 62 -3.88 9.26 2.33
CA LEU A 62 -4.57 9.37 1.03
C LEU A 62 -4.26 10.67 0.29
N SER A 63 -3.51 11.58 0.92
CA SER A 63 -3.04 12.84 0.33
C SER A 63 -1.56 12.88 0.07
N TYR A 64 -0.90 11.72 0.09
CA TYR A 64 0.50 11.66 -0.24
C TYR A 64 0.74 12.15 -1.67
N TRP A 65 1.87 12.80 -1.90
CA TRP A 65 2.14 13.52 -3.15
C TRP A 65 2.04 12.62 -4.38
N GLN A 66 2.38 11.33 -4.26
CA GLN A 66 2.27 10.36 -5.36
C GLN A 66 0.80 10.13 -5.77
N VAL A 67 -0.11 10.00 -4.81
CA VAL A 67 -1.56 9.86 -5.09
C VAL A 67 -2.11 11.15 -5.70
N LYS A 68 -1.68 12.32 -5.20
CA LYS A 68 -2.05 13.62 -5.77
C LYS A 68 -1.54 13.79 -7.21
N ASN A 69 -0.36 13.28 -7.51
CA ASN A 69 0.18 13.31 -8.87
C ASN A 69 -0.70 12.52 -9.84
N VAL A 70 -1.21 11.37 -9.40
CA VAL A 70 -2.18 10.55 -10.17
C VAL A 70 -3.51 11.26 -10.33
N GLN A 71 -4.02 11.86 -9.25
CA GLN A 71 -5.28 12.60 -9.29
C GLN A 71 -5.22 13.79 -10.26
N ASN A 72 -4.13 14.56 -10.23
CA ASN A 72 -4.02 15.84 -10.95
C ASN A 72 -3.32 15.71 -12.31
N GLY A 73 -2.75 14.55 -12.62
CA GLY A 73 -1.96 14.33 -13.83
C GLY A 73 -0.67 15.14 -13.89
N LYS A 74 -0.13 15.53 -12.74
CA LYS A 74 1.11 16.32 -12.62
C LYS A 74 2.13 15.51 -11.85
N TYR A 75 3.33 15.35 -12.38
CA TYR A 75 4.41 14.75 -11.60
C TYR A 75 5.18 15.84 -10.85
N GLU A 76 4.85 16.04 -9.57
CA GLU A 76 5.54 16.97 -8.67
C GLU A 76 6.37 16.17 -7.66
N ASN A 77 7.70 16.33 -7.67
CA ASN A 77 8.57 15.81 -6.60
C ASN A 77 9.11 16.99 -5.78
N GLY A 78 8.48 17.28 -4.65
CA GLY A 78 8.91 18.30 -3.69
C GLY A 78 8.71 19.73 -4.18
N HIS A 79 9.25 20.12 -5.33
CA HIS A 79 9.22 21.51 -5.85
C HIS A 79 9.40 21.65 -7.38
N LYS A 80 9.38 20.56 -8.17
CA LYS A 80 9.58 20.60 -9.63
C LYS A 80 8.59 19.70 -10.38
N CYS A 81 8.02 20.22 -11.47
CA CYS A 81 7.17 19.48 -12.40
C CYS A 81 8.03 18.89 -13.54
N PHE A 82 7.81 17.61 -13.88
CA PHE A 82 8.56 16.91 -14.93
C PHE A 82 7.61 16.41 -16.02
N LYS A 83 7.76 16.87 -17.26
CA LYS A 83 6.88 16.49 -18.39
C LYS A 83 7.06 15.04 -18.80
N ASP A 84 8.30 14.54 -18.81
CA ASP A 84 8.67 13.19 -19.26
C ASP A 84 8.16 12.08 -18.32
N LYS A 85 7.52 12.46 -17.21
CA LYS A 85 6.88 11.58 -16.23
C LYS A 85 5.36 11.56 -16.38
N VAL A 86 4.82 12.22 -17.40
CA VAL A 86 3.41 12.16 -17.79
C VAL A 86 3.36 11.80 -19.28
N LEU A 87 2.74 10.67 -19.62
CA LEU A 87 2.71 10.14 -20.98
C LEU A 87 1.33 9.51 -21.24
N ASP A 88 0.71 9.85 -22.37
CA ASP A 88 -0.52 9.20 -22.87
C ASP A 88 -1.64 9.04 -21.83
N GLY A 89 -1.91 10.10 -21.05
CA GLY A 89 -2.94 10.07 -20.01
C GLY A 89 -2.56 9.25 -18.77
N HIS A 90 -1.28 8.96 -18.58
CA HIS A 90 -0.71 8.29 -17.41
C HIS A 90 0.36 9.16 -16.74
N VAL A 91 0.54 8.99 -15.44
CA VAL A 91 1.63 9.58 -14.67
C VAL A 91 2.53 8.48 -14.11
N TYR A 92 3.83 8.72 -14.09
CA TYR A 92 4.79 7.81 -13.51
C TYR A 92 4.70 7.86 -11.98
N TYR A 93 4.41 6.73 -11.36
CA TYR A 93 4.41 6.52 -9.93
C TYR A 93 5.79 6.02 -9.50
N ASN A 94 6.62 6.92 -8.96
CA ASN A 94 7.96 6.61 -8.48
C ASN A 94 7.94 6.39 -6.97
N GLU A 95 8.45 5.26 -6.48
CA GLU A 95 8.43 4.92 -5.05
C GLU A 95 9.76 5.18 -4.35
N TYR A 96 10.78 4.38 -4.67
CA TYR A 96 12.06 4.45 -3.99
C TYR A 96 13.20 4.03 -4.91
N LYS A 97 14.31 4.79 -4.84
CA LYS A 97 15.43 4.63 -5.79
C LYS A 97 16.04 3.22 -5.77
N SER A 98 16.12 2.57 -4.61
CA SER A 98 16.84 1.28 -4.47
C SER A 98 16.19 0.12 -5.24
N PHE A 99 14.88 0.19 -5.51
CA PHE A 99 14.16 -0.84 -6.26
C PHE A 99 13.37 -0.27 -7.45
N ASN A 100 13.58 0.99 -7.82
CA ASN A 100 12.80 1.62 -8.90
C ASN A 100 12.95 0.90 -10.25
N ALA A 101 14.11 0.28 -10.51
CA ALA A 101 14.38 -0.49 -11.72
C ALA A 101 13.89 -1.96 -11.64
N ASN A 102 13.35 -2.40 -10.50
CA ASN A 102 12.86 -3.76 -10.35
C ASN A 102 11.56 -3.94 -11.16
N ALA A 103 11.52 -4.89 -12.09
CA ALA A 103 10.35 -5.12 -12.93
C ALA A 103 9.07 -5.52 -12.17
N LYS A 104 9.21 -6.06 -10.94
CA LYS A 104 8.10 -6.56 -10.12
C LYS A 104 7.54 -5.50 -9.18
N CYS A 105 8.37 -4.61 -8.65
CA CYS A 105 7.97 -3.66 -7.59
C CYS A 105 8.52 -2.24 -7.75
N GLY A 106 9.16 -1.95 -8.89
CA GLY A 106 9.64 -0.63 -9.24
C GLY A 106 8.52 0.33 -9.67
N GLY A 107 8.94 1.51 -10.12
CA GLY A 107 8.01 2.54 -10.55
C GLY A 107 7.21 2.12 -11.79
N THR A 108 5.96 2.57 -11.85
CA THR A 108 5.00 2.16 -12.90
C THR A 108 4.20 3.36 -13.39
N PHE A 109 3.62 3.28 -14.59
CA PHE A 109 2.68 4.28 -15.08
C PHE A 109 1.25 3.96 -14.62
N ILE A 110 0.60 4.96 -14.04
CA ILE A 110 -0.79 4.87 -13.56
C ILE A 110 -1.63 5.85 -14.35
N LYS A 111 -2.82 5.40 -14.79
CA LYS A 111 -3.76 6.24 -15.51
C LYS A 111 -4.14 7.44 -14.64
N ILE A 112 -4.15 8.63 -15.22
CA ILE A 112 -4.58 9.86 -14.52
C ILE A 112 -6.01 9.66 -14.00
N GLY A 113 -6.22 9.99 -12.73
CA GLY A 113 -7.48 9.79 -12.01
C GLY A 113 -7.66 8.39 -11.38
N ASP A 114 -6.81 7.41 -11.67
CA ASP A 114 -6.87 6.07 -11.05
C ASP A 114 -6.22 6.08 -9.64
N VAL A 115 -6.88 6.81 -8.73
CA VAL A 115 -6.44 6.99 -7.35
C VAL A 115 -6.46 5.70 -6.55
N ASP A 116 -7.30 4.73 -6.91
CA ASP A 116 -7.36 3.43 -6.25
C ASP A 116 -6.14 2.58 -6.57
N HIS A 117 -5.65 2.60 -7.83
CA HIS A 117 -4.38 1.95 -8.17
C HIS A 117 -3.20 2.60 -7.43
N ALA A 118 -3.17 3.93 -7.36
CA ALA A 118 -2.15 4.65 -6.58
C ALA A 118 -2.19 4.28 -5.10
N THR A 119 -3.40 4.24 -4.53
CA THR A 119 -3.65 3.89 -3.13
C THR A 119 -3.27 2.44 -2.83
N LEU A 120 -3.61 1.50 -3.74
CA LEU A 120 -3.21 0.10 -3.62
C LEU A 120 -1.69 -0.02 -3.53
N ILE A 121 -0.94 0.62 -4.44
CA ILE A 121 0.53 0.59 -4.41
C ILE A 121 1.06 1.09 -3.07
N GLN A 122 0.51 2.19 -2.57
CA GLN A 122 0.89 2.75 -1.28
C GLN A 122 0.59 1.80 -0.11
N VAL A 123 -0.59 1.17 -0.09
CA VAL A 123 -0.96 0.18 0.94
C VAL A 123 0.00 -1.00 0.89
N LEU A 124 0.24 -1.59 -0.29
CA LEU A 124 1.13 -2.73 -0.44
C LEU A 124 2.58 -2.40 0.00
N HIS A 125 3.02 -1.16 -0.25
CA HIS A 125 4.32 -0.66 0.23
C HIS A 125 4.39 -0.67 1.77
N GLU A 126 3.41 -0.05 2.43
CA GLU A 126 3.41 0.04 3.89
C GLU A 126 3.18 -1.32 4.56
N ILE A 127 2.34 -2.18 3.98
CA ILE A 127 2.16 -3.56 4.46
C ILE A 127 3.43 -4.38 4.33
N SER A 128 4.24 -4.14 3.30
CA SER A 128 5.54 -4.80 3.18
C SER A 128 6.48 -4.42 4.33
N HIS A 129 6.48 -3.16 4.77
CA HIS A 129 7.21 -2.76 5.98
C HIS A 129 6.62 -3.40 7.23
N TYR A 130 5.29 -3.38 7.40
CA TYR A 130 4.64 -3.98 8.57
C TYR A 130 5.04 -5.46 8.73
N VAL A 131 4.88 -6.25 7.66
CA VAL A 131 5.25 -7.68 7.64
C VAL A 131 6.74 -7.86 7.94
N GLN A 132 7.59 -7.07 7.27
CA GLN A 132 9.04 -7.11 7.46
C GLN A 132 9.42 -6.90 8.93
N PHE A 133 8.94 -5.82 9.55
CA PHE A 133 9.29 -5.47 10.93
C PHE A 133 8.67 -6.44 11.93
N THR A 134 7.44 -6.90 11.70
CA THR A 134 6.76 -7.86 12.56
C THR A 134 7.51 -9.18 12.62
N LEU A 135 7.90 -9.74 11.48
CA LEU A 135 8.64 -10.98 11.41
C LEU A 135 10.07 -10.85 11.95
N TRP A 136 10.73 -9.71 11.70
CA TRP A 136 12.06 -9.46 12.27
C TRP A 136 12.02 -9.35 13.81
N GLN A 137 10.99 -8.70 14.38
CA GLN A 137 10.83 -8.61 15.82
C GLN A 137 10.51 -9.98 16.45
N ALA A 138 9.67 -10.79 15.79
CA ALA A 138 9.35 -12.13 16.26
C ALA A 138 10.58 -13.06 16.29
N ASN A 139 11.55 -12.88 15.38
CA ASN A 139 12.75 -13.70 15.32
C ASN A 139 13.98 -12.93 14.78
N ARG A 140 14.66 -12.20 15.67
CA ARG A 140 15.79 -11.33 15.30
C ARG A 140 17.02 -12.07 14.78
N SER A 141 17.25 -13.32 15.21
CA SER A 141 18.42 -14.12 14.77
C SER A 141 18.28 -14.60 13.32
N HIS A 142 17.05 -14.85 12.86
CA HIS A 142 16.77 -15.26 11.47
C HIS A 142 16.37 -14.09 10.55
N GLY A 143 16.02 -12.93 11.12
CA GLY A 143 15.51 -11.78 10.38
C GLY A 143 16.56 -10.78 9.89
N GLN A 144 17.85 -11.14 9.77
CA GLN A 144 18.85 -10.22 9.19
C GLN A 144 18.47 -9.76 7.77
N TYR A 145 17.92 -10.69 6.98
CA TYR A 145 17.34 -10.45 5.66
C TYR A 145 16.18 -9.42 5.68
N LEU A 146 15.48 -9.32 6.80
CA LEU A 146 14.34 -8.43 7.04
C LEU A 146 14.74 -7.15 7.80
N ARG A 147 16.00 -6.95 8.16
CA ARG A 147 16.42 -5.81 9.00
C ARG A 147 16.42 -4.46 8.26
N LYS A 148 16.83 -4.46 6.99
CA LYS A 148 17.10 -3.23 6.23
C LYS A 148 15.80 -2.71 5.58
N PRO A 149 15.32 -1.50 5.92
CA PRO A 149 14.21 -0.88 5.19
C PRO A 149 14.52 -0.82 3.70
N HIS A 150 13.56 -1.21 2.86
CA HIS A 150 13.73 -1.27 1.41
C HIS A 150 14.92 -2.13 0.93
N GLY A 151 15.39 -3.07 1.78
CA GLY A 151 16.37 -4.09 1.43
C GLY A 151 15.73 -5.34 0.84
N ASP A 152 16.51 -6.41 0.67
CA ASP A 152 16.06 -7.60 -0.08
C ASP A 152 14.82 -8.26 0.54
N GLY A 153 14.69 -8.24 1.87
CA GLY A 153 13.50 -8.70 2.58
C GLY A 153 12.23 -7.96 2.19
N PHE A 154 12.27 -6.63 2.28
CA PHE A 154 11.21 -5.75 1.82
C PHE A 154 10.88 -6.01 0.35
N ILE A 155 11.90 -5.99 -0.52
CA ILE A 155 11.72 -6.12 -1.97
C ILE A 155 11.02 -7.44 -2.32
N HIS A 156 11.30 -8.52 -1.60
CA HIS A 156 10.69 -9.82 -1.88
C HIS A 156 9.23 -9.88 -1.40
N ILE A 157 8.93 -9.39 -0.19
CA ILE A 157 7.55 -9.27 0.29
C ILE A 157 6.75 -8.41 -0.69
N TYR A 158 7.31 -7.24 -1.03
CA TYR A 158 6.62 -6.25 -1.85
C TYR A 158 6.43 -6.71 -3.30
N SER A 159 7.43 -7.37 -3.89
CA SER A 159 7.31 -7.96 -5.23
C SER A 159 6.19 -8.99 -5.28
N ARG A 160 6.08 -9.87 -4.28
CA ARG A 160 5.00 -10.87 -4.22
C ARG A 160 3.63 -10.23 -4.18
N LEU A 161 3.44 -9.23 -3.31
CA LEU A 161 2.19 -8.49 -3.21
C LEU A 161 1.85 -7.75 -4.52
N ARG A 162 2.84 -7.10 -5.14
CA ARG A 162 2.67 -6.40 -6.42
C ARG A 162 2.29 -7.36 -7.56
N GLU A 163 2.94 -8.51 -7.64
CA GLU A 163 2.62 -9.55 -8.63
C GLU A 163 1.22 -10.14 -8.41
N ALA A 164 0.85 -10.41 -7.14
CA ALA A 164 -0.43 -11.00 -6.79
C ALA A 164 -1.61 -10.06 -7.05
N PHE A 165 -1.45 -8.75 -6.78
CA PHE A 165 -2.60 -7.84 -6.69
C PHE A 165 -2.56 -6.61 -7.58
N CYS A 166 -1.39 -6.17 -8.05
CA CYS A 166 -1.26 -4.83 -8.61
C CYS A 166 -0.84 -4.81 -10.08
N ASN A 167 0.14 -5.63 -10.46
CA ASN A 167 0.83 -5.46 -11.75
C ASN A 167 -0.05 -5.86 -12.93
N ASN A 168 -0.82 -6.95 -12.82
CA ASN A 168 -1.77 -7.35 -13.84
C ASN A 168 -3.05 -6.48 -13.76
N PRO A 169 -3.45 -5.77 -14.83
CA PRO A 169 -4.62 -4.89 -14.80
C PRO A 169 -5.96 -5.58 -14.50
N ILE A 170 -6.14 -6.82 -14.93
CA ILE A 170 -7.38 -7.59 -14.70
C ILE A 170 -7.43 -7.99 -13.23
N THR A 171 -6.35 -8.60 -12.73
CA THR A 171 -6.24 -9.00 -11.32
C THR A 171 -6.41 -7.80 -10.40
N ARG A 172 -5.74 -6.68 -10.70
CA ARG A 172 -5.85 -5.42 -9.94
C ARG A 172 -7.28 -4.92 -9.87
N ARG A 173 -7.98 -4.85 -10.99
CA ARG A 173 -9.36 -4.38 -11.03
C ARG A 173 -10.28 -5.27 -10.19
N SER A 174 -10.14 -6.59 -10.35
CA SER A 174 -10.92 -7.56 -9.56
C SER A 174 -10.63 -7.45 -8.06
N PHE A 175 -9.36 -7.28 -7.70
CA PHE A 175 -8.93 -7.10 -6.31
C PHE A 175 -9.52 -5.84 -5.68
N ILE A 176 -9.36 -4.69 -6.33
CA ILE A 176 -9.90 -3.40 -5.86
C ILE A 176 -11.42 -3.47 -5.73
N ARG A 177 -12.11 -4.02 -6.74
CA ARG A 177 -13.57 -4.17 -6.69
C ARG A 177 -14.02 -5.00 -5.48
N ARG A 178 -13.40 -6.15 -5.23
CA ARG A 178 -13.71 -6.99 -4.07
C ARG A 178 -13.53 -6.25 -2.75
N CYS A 179 -12.49 -5.42 -2.62
CA CYS A 179 -12.27 -4.63 -1.41
C CYS A 179 -13.33 -3.53 -1.23
N HIS A 180 -13.81 -2.93 -2.33
CA HIS A 180 -14.96 -2.01 -2.28
C HIS A 180 -16.26 -2.71 -1.88
N GLU A 181 -16.50 -3.92 -2.41
CA GLU A 181 -17.67 -4.74 -2.07
C GLU A 181 -17.66 -5.12 -0.58
N GLN A 182 -16.51 -5.57 -0.06
CA GLN A 182 -16.32 -5.85 1.37
C GLN A 182 -16.58 -4.59 2.20
N ALA A 183 -15.96 -3.46 1.85
CA ALA A 183 -16.12 -2.23 2.62
C ALA A 183 -17.56 -1.69 2.61
N SER A 184 -18.30 -1.92 1.53
CA SER A 184 -19.71 -1.55 1.45
C SER A 184 -20.59 -2.44 2.34
N ALA A 185 -20.29 -3.74 2.41
CA ALA A 185 -21.01 -4.70 3.25
C ALA A 185 -20.81 -4.42 4.75
N ASP A 186 -19.58 -4.09 5.15
CA ASP A 186 -19.25 -3.78 6.55
C ASP A 186 -19.98 -2.52 7.01
N VAL A 187 -19.94 -1.45 6.21
CA VAL A 187 -20.66 -0.20 6.51
C VAL A 187 -22.16 -0.44 6.65
N TRP A 188 -22.75 -1.26 5.77
CA TRP A 188 -24.18 -1.58 5.85
C TRP A 188 -24.55 -2.38 7.11
N THR A 189 -23.66 -3.27 7.56
CA THR A 189 -23.87 -4.06 8.78
C THR A 189 -23.85 -3.19 10.03
N ASP A 190 -22.92 -2.22 10.09
CA ASP A 190 -22.84 -1.27 11.21
C ASP A 190 -24.11 -0.39 11.30
N PHE A 191 -24.69 0.01 10.16
CA PHE A 191 -25.96 0.74 10.14
C PHE A 191 -27.16 -0.08 10.64
N GLN A 192 -27.15 -1.40 10.48
CA GLN A 192 -28.23 -2.27 10.96
C GLN A 192 -28.11 -2.61 12.45
N ALA A 193 -26.93 -2.45 13.04
CA ALA A 193 -26.64 -2.73 14.44
C ALA A 193 -26.76 -1.52 15.37
N ALA A 194 -26.95 -0.31 14.81
CA ALA A 194 -27.10 0.97 15.51
C ALA A 194 -28.58 1.36 15.70
#